data_AF-A0A950TVG4-F1
#
_entry.id   AF-A0A950TVG4-F1
#
_cell.length_a   1.000
_cell.length_b   1.000
_cell.length_c   1.000
_cell.angle_alpha   90.00
_cell.angle_beta   90.00
_cell.angle_gamma   90.00
#
_symmetry.space_group_name_H-M   'P 1'
#
loop_
_entity.id
_entity.type
_entity.pdbx_description
1 polymer ?
#
loop_
_entity_poly.entity_id
_entity_poly.type
_entity_poly.pdbx_seq_one_letter_code
_entity_poly.pdbx_strand_id
1 'polypeptide(L)'
;MTQPEWWRGAVIYQIYPRSFFDSNGDGIGDLPGITARLDHVASLGVDAIWLCPFFTSPQRDFGYDVAHHTEVDPLFGTLDDFDGLLARAHGLGLKVLI
;
A
#
# COMPACT_ATOMS: atom_id res chain seq x y z
N MET A 1 12.94 -31.26 -3.11
CA MET A 1 11.81 -30.78 -2.29
C MET A 1 11.33 -29.49 -2.92
N THR A 2 10.07 -29.41 -3.32
CA THR A 2 9.48 -28.18 -3.87
C THR A 2 9.48 -27.12 -2.78
N GLN A 3 10.01 -25.93 -3.05
CA GLN A 3 9.84 -24.82 -2.12
C GLN A 3 8.34 -24.52 -1.99
N PRO A 4 7.81 -24.33 -0.77
CA PRO A 4 6.42 -23.94 -0.60
C PRO A 4 6.17 -22.59 -1.28
N GLU A 5 4.99 -22.44 -1.87
CA GLU A 5 4.52 -21.16 -2.41
C GLU A 5 4.66 -20.05 -1.37
N TRP A 6 5.16 -18.88 -1.77
CA TRP A 6 5.54 -17.79 -0.84
C TRP A 6 4.42 -17.38 0.13
N TRP A 7 3.17 -17.46 -0.30
CA TRP A 7 1.99 -17.04 0.46
C TRP A 7 1.58 -18.05 1.54
N ARG A 8 2.05 -19.30 1.47
CA ARG A 8 1.72 -20.33 2.48
C ARG A 8 2.51 -20.07 3.76
N GLY A 9 1.82 -19.56 4.77
CA GLY A 9 2.41 -19.21 6.07
C GLY A 9 2.95 -17.79 6.14
N ALA A 10 2.71 -16.96 5.11
CA ALA A 10 3.13 -15.57 5.09
C ALA A 10 2.40 -14.74 6.15
N VAL A 11 3.12 -13.80 6.75
CA VAL A 11 2.59 -12.74 7.60
C VAL A 11 2.32 -11.52 6.73
N ILE A 12 1.05 -11.12 6.65
CA ILE A 12 0.59 -9.99 5.82
C ILE A 12 0.27 -8.81 6.73
N TYR A 13 0.90 -7.66 6.46
CA TYR A 13 0.65 -6.41 7.16
C TYR A 13 -0.38 -5.58 6.38
N GLN A 14 -1.59 -5.45 6.93
CA GLN A 14 -2.62 -4.61 6.31
C GLN A 14 -2.33 -3.13 6.60
N ILE A 15 -2.29 -2.33 5.54
CA ILE A 15 -2.11 -0.88 5.61
C ILE A 15 -3.43 -0.23 5.19
N TYR A 16 -3.95 0.64 6.05
CA TYR A 16 -5.07 1.53 5.73
C TYR A 16 -4.50 2.90 5.33
N PRO A 17 -4.39 3.24 4.02
CA PRO A 17 -3.57 4.36 3.55
C PRO A 17 -3.88 5.68 4.24
N ARG A 18 -5.18 6.01 4.34
CA ARG A 18 -5.72 7.24 4.94
C ARG A 18 -5.21 7.52 6.36
N SER A 19 -4.82 6.50 7.11
CA SER A 19 -4.45 6.65 8.54
C SER A 19 -3.05 6.12 8.86
N PHE A 20 -2.27 5.77 7.85
CA PHE A 20 -0.94 5.19 8.09
C PHE A 20 0.12 6.27 8.28
N PHE A 21 0.35 7.13 7.28
CA PHE A 21 1.30 8.21 7.36
C PHE A 21 0.99 9.30 6.32
N ASP A 22 0.77 10.52 6.79
CA ASP A 22 0.60 11.74 5.98
C ASP A 22 1.98 12.35 5.68
N SER A 23 2.28 12.55 4.40
CA SER A 23 3.56 13.10 3.94
C SER A 23 3.47 14.56 3.46
N ASN A 24 2.27 15.09 3.25
CA ASN A 24 2.05 16.42 2.66
C ASN A 24 1.45 17.45 3.64
N GLY A 25 0.99 16.99 4.81
CA GLY A 25 0.44 17.80 5.90
C GLY A 25 -1.06 18.13 5.79
N ASP A 26 -1.82 17.45 4.92
CA ASP A 26 -3.26 17.66 4.75
C ASP A 26 -4.13 16.90 5.77
N GLY A 27 -3.51 16.05 6.61
CA GLY A 27 -4.16 15.25 7.63
C GLY A 27 -4.61 13.86 7.15
N ILE A 28 -4.31 13.48 5.92
CA ILE A 28 -4.67 12.20 5.31
C ILE A 28 -3.40 11.47 4.87
N GLY A 29 -3.30 10.19 5.25
CA GLY A 29 -2.18 9.37 4.81
C GLY A 29 -2.21 9.05 3.32
N ASP A 30 -1.03 8.95 2.71
CA ASP A 30 -0.84 8.91 1.26
C ASP A 30 0.23 7.86 0.83
N LEU A 31 0.32 7.59 -0.48
CA LEU A 31 1.26 6.59 -1.03
C LEU A 31 2.74 6.96 -0.83
N PRO A 32 3.17 8.23 -1.01
CA PRO A 32 4.54 8.63 -0.65
C PRO A 32 4.86 8.39 0.83
N GLY A 33 3.90 8.61 1.71
CA GLY A 33 4.00 8.38 3.14
C GLY A 33 4.15 6.90 3.49
N ILE A 34 3.39 6.02 2.84
CA ILE A 34 3.60 4.57 2.94
C ILE A 34 5.02 4.22 2.49
N THR A 35 5.44 4.73 1.33
CA THR A 35 6.77 4.46 0.75
C THR A 35 7.89 4.87 1.72
N ALA A 36 7.77 6.02 2.37
CA ALA A 36 8.72 6.52 3.36
C ALA A 36 8.83 5.66 4.64
N ARG A 37 7.83 4.80 4.90
CA ARG A 37 7.74 3.94 6.08
C ARG A 37 7.93 2.45 5.77
N LEU A 38 8.15 2.07 4.51
CA LEU A 38 8.33 0.66 4.15
C LEU A 38 9.54 -0.01 4.83
N ASP A 39 10.62 0.72 5.13
CA ASP A 39 11.74 0.16 5.90
C ASP A 39 11.31 -0.29 7.30
N HIS A 40 10.43 0.49 7.94
CA HIS A 40 9.88 0.11 9.24
C HIS A 40 9.01 -1.14 9.10
N VAL A 41 8.11 -1.17 8.12
CA VAL A 41 7.23 -2.34 7.88
C VAL A 41 8.07 -3.60 7.62
N ALA A 42 9.09 -3.52 6.76
CA ALA A 42 10.00 -4.62 6.50
C ALA A 42 10.75 -5.07 7.77
N SER A 43 11.16 -4.13 8.64
CA SER A 43 11.84 -4.45 9.90
C SER A 43 11.00 -5.24 10.90
N LEU A 44 9.67 -5.26 10.75
CA LEU A 44 8.76 -6.09 11.56
C LEU A 44 8.84 -7.58 11.19
N GLY A 45 9.51 -7.93 10.08
CA GLY A 45 9.65 -9.30 9.61
C GLY A 45 8.42 -9.86 8.90
N VAL A 46 7.59 -8.98 8.32
CA VAL A 46 6.42 -9.37 7.52
C VAL A 46 6.85 -9.73 6.10
N ASP A 47 6.08 -10.61 5.44
CA ASP A 47 6.38 -11.10 4.10
C ASP A 47 5.71 -10.25 3.00
N ALA A 48 4.60 -9.59 3.35
CA ALA A 48 3.80 -8.81 2.43
C ALA A 48 3.06 -7.66 3.10
N ILE A 49 2.70 -6.67 2.28
CA ILE A 49 1.71 -5.65 2.63
C ILE A 49 0.41 -5.88 1.86
N TRP A 50 -0.71 -5.58 2.49
CA TRP A 50 -2.01 -5.49 1.83
C TRP A 50 -2.55 -4.08 1.99
N LEU A 51 -2.68 -3.36 0.88
CA LEU A 51 -3.21 -2.00 0.87
C LEU A 51 -4.74 -2.06 0.81
N CYS A 52 -5.40 -1.40 1.77
CA CYS A 52 -6.81 -1.05 1.60
C CYS A 52 -6.97 -0.07 0.40
N PRO A 53 -8.19 0.09 -0.15
CA PRO A 53 -8.41 0.80 -1.41
C PRO A 53 -7.80 2.21 -1.44
N PHE A 54 -7.11 2.50 -2.54
CA PHE A 54 -6.56 3.81 -2.89
C PHE A 54 -6.95 4.24 -4.32
N PHE A 55 -7.94 3.55 -4.91
CA PHE A 55 -8.49 3.87 -6.22
C PHE A 55 -9.39 5.10 -6.15
N THR A 56 -9.55 5.80 -7.27
CA THR A 56 -10.44 6.98 -7.35
C THR A 56 -11.85 6.63 -6.86
N SER A 57 -12.33 7.38 -5.87
CA SER A 57 -13.58 7.11 -5.17
C SER A 57 -14.28 8.41 -4.75
N PRO A 58 -15.63 8.43 -4.71
CA PRO A 58 -16.38 9.51 -4.06
C PRO A 58 -16.23 9.53 -2.52
N GLN A 59 -15.54 8.54 -1.95
CA GLN A 59 -15.22 8.41 -0.52
C GLN A 59 -16.45 8.27 0.39
N ARG A 60 -17.57 7.71 -0.10
CA ARG A 60 -18.76 7.43 0.75
C ARG A 60 -18.52 6.27 1.69
N ASP A 61 -17.67 5.33 1.30
CA ASP A 61 -17.17 4.22 2.11
C ASP A 61 -15.64 4.18 2.11
N PHE A 62 -15.02 5.38 2.18
CA PHE A 62 -13.57 5.57 2.30
C PHE A 62 -12.72 4.72 1.33
N GLY A 63 -13.12 4.67 0.06
CA GLY A 63 -12.37 4.00 -1.01
C GLY A 63 -12.96 2.66 -1.45
N TYR A 64 -13.85 2.04 -0.67
CA TYR A 64 -14.53 0.80 -1.09
C TYR A 64 -15.63 1.06 -2.13
N ASP A 65 -16.14 2.29 -2.24
CA ASP A 65 -17.00 2.77 -3.32
C ASP A 65 -16.16 3.27 -4.52
N VAL A 66 -15.55 2.34 -5.26
CA VAL A 66 -14.64 2.67 -6.37
C VAL A 66 -15.39 3.26 -7.57
N ALA A 67 -14.92 4.39 -8.09
CA ALA A 67 -15.42 5.02 -9.32
C ALA A 67 -14.57 4.64 -10.56
N HIS A 68 -13.25 4.56 -10.41
CA HIS A 68 -12.32 4.16 -11.48
C HIS A 68 -11.32 3.13 -10.97
N HIS A 69 -11.44 1.88 -11.43
CA HIS A 69 -10.65 0.73 -10.94
C HIS A 69 -9.18 0.72 -11.36
N THR A 70 -8.77 1.61 -12.26
CA THR A 70 -7.40 1.66 -12.82
C THR A 70 -6.69 2.97 -12.55
N GLU A 71 -7.27 3.84 -11.72
CA GLU A 71 -6.73 5.16 -11.39
C GLU A 71 -6.54 5.26 -9.87
N VAL A 72 -5.42 5.84 -9.46
CA VAL A 72 -5.16 6.23 -8.06
C VAL A 72 -5.98 7.47 -7.73
N ASP A 73 -6.64 7.49 -6.58
CA ASP A 73 -7.33 8.69 -6.10
C ASP A 73 -6.31 9.81 -5.85
N PRO A 74 -6.50 11.03 -6.39
CA PRO A 74 -5.59 12.15 -6.15
C PRO A 74 -5.38 12.47 -4.66
N LEU A 75 -6.29 12.04 -3.79
CA LEU A 75 -6.14 12.11 -2.33
C LEU A 75 -4.91 11.34 -1.82
N PHE A 76 -4.57 10.23 -2.46
CA PHE A 76 -3.49 9.33 -2.03
C PHE A 76 -2.22 9.50 -2.87
N GLY A 77 -2.29 10.16 -4.02
CA GLY A 77 -1.15 10.44 -4.90
C GLY A 77 -1.45 10.13 -6.36
N THR A 78 -0.46 9.60 -7.06
CA THR A 78 -0.50 9.32 -8.49
C THR A 78 -0.18 7.85 -8.78
N LEU A 79 -0.37 7.43 -10.04
CA LEU A 79 0.05 6.10 -10.48
C LEU A 79 1.58 5.93 -10.38
N ASP A 80 2.35 6.99 -10.65
CA ASP A 80 3.82 6.98 -10.49
C ASP A 80 4.24 6.78 -9.03
N ASP A 81 3.48 7.35 -8.07
CA ASP A 81 3.72 7.12 -6.65
C ASP A 81 3.47 5.65 -6.26
N PHE A 82 2.45 5.02 -6.86
CA PHE A 82 2.20 3.59 -6.67
C PHE A 82 3.32 2.72 -7.28
N ASP A 83 3.80 3.06 -8.48
CA ASP A 83 4.95 2.37 -9.10
C ASP A 83 6.21 2.51 -8.24
N GLY A 84 6.45 3.69 -7.67
CA GLY A 84 7.54 3.95 -6.72
C GLY A 84 7.41 3.10 -5.44
N LEU A 85 6.21 3.03 -4.86
CA LEU A 85 5.90 2.18 -3.71
C LEU A 85 6.17 0.71 -4.02
N LEU A 86 5.67 0.22 -5.16
CA LEU A 86 5.81 -1.16 -5.58
C LEU A 86 7.28 -1.54 -5.79
N ALA A 87 8.05 -0.68 -6.46
CA ALA A 87 9.48 -0.86 -6.66
C ALA A 87 10.24 -0.91 -5.33
N ARG A 88 9.91 0.01 -4.39
CA ARG A 88 10.54 0.03 -3.06
C ARG A 88 10.20 -1.21 -2.23
N ALA A 89 8.93 -1.61 -2.20
CA ALA A 89 8.48 -2.79 -1.48
C ALA A 89 9.18 -4.05 -1.98
N HIS A 90 9.24 -4.25 -3.30
CA HIS A 90 9.97 -5.37 -3.90
C HIS A 90 11.48 -5.32 -3.61
N GLY A 91 12.09 -4.13 -3.61
CA GLY A 91 13.50 -3.95 -3.22
C GLY A 91 13.80 -4.35 -1.77
N LEU A 92 12.78 -4.29 -0.90
CA LEU A 92 12.83 -4.75 0.50
C LEU A 92 12.42 -6.22 0.66
N GLY A 93 12.10 -6.93 -0.42
CA GLY A 93 11.65 -8.32 -0.40
C GLY A 93 10.17 -8.52 -0.07
N LEU A 94 9.41 -7.45 0.14
CA LEU A 94 7.98 -7.52 0.44
C LEU A 94 7.16 -7.85 -0.82
N LYS A 95 6.07 -8.61 -0.66
CA LYS A 95 5.01 -8.69 -1.67
C LYS A 95 3.95 -7.61 -1.43
N VAL A 96 3.21 -7.24 -2.48
CA VAL A 96 2.16 -6.22 -2.41
C VAL A 96 0.84 -6.82 -2.89
N LEU A 97 -0.20 -6.69 -2.07
CA LEU A 97 -1.59 -7.01 -2.39
C LEU A 97 -2.41 -5.72 -2.36
N ILE A 98 -3.44 -5.66 -3.20
CA ILE A 98 -4.42 -4.56 -3.29
C ILE A 98 -5.83 -5.14 -3.38
#